data_AF-A0A2V4C785-F1
#
_entry.id   AF-A0A2V4C785-F1
#
_cell.length_a   1.000
_cell.length_b   1.000
_cell.length_c   1.000
_cell.angle_alpha   90.00
_cell.angle_beta   90.00
_cell.angle_gamma   90.00
#
_symmetry.space_group_name_H-M   'P 1'
#
loop_
_entity.id
_entity.type
_entity.pdbx_description
1 polymer ?
#
loop_
_entity_poly.entity_id
_entity_poly.type
_entity_poly.pdbx_seq_one_letter_code
_entity_poly.pdbx_strand_id
1 'polypeptide(L)'
;MKQENNIANLFPKYLFWDMDCSKLDFKRDKAIIIPRALYATTSDTFEADIKILEKLYSPEDIVKYLKSTKENISNKVCLSVSKRYNVEPFQRFVLSL
;
A
#
# COMPACT_ATOMS: atom_id res chain seq x y z
N MET A 1 8.75 -25.68 6.06
CA MET A 1 9.32 -24.46 6.68
C MET A 1 8.21 -23.44 6.81
N LYS A 2 7.78 -23.09 8.04
CA LYS A 2 6.91 -21.93 8.23
C LYS A 2 7.77 -20.71 7.93
N GLN A 3 7.60 -20.07 6.78
CA GLN A 3 8.03 -18.68 6.67
C GLN A 3 7.27 -17.95 7.78
N GLU A 4 8.00 -17.37 8.72
CA GLU A 4 7.44 -16.47 9.72
C GLU A 4 6.95 -15.24 8.97
N ASN A 5 5.75 -15.37 8.41
CA ASN A 5 5.02 -14.37 7.66
C ASN A 5 4.53 -13.33 8.66
N ASN A 6 5.45 -12.52 9.18
CA ASN A 6 5.14 -11.37 10.00
C ASN A 6 5.37 -10.10 9.17
N ILE A 7 4.33 -9.27 9.06
CA ILE A 7 4.37 -7.98 8.36
C ILE A 7 5.51 -7.10 8.89
N ALA A 8 5.82 -7.21 10.18
CA ALA A 8 6.88 -6.46 10.85
C ALA A 8 8.30 -6.76 10.29
N ASN A 9 8.48 -7.86 9.56
CA ASN A 9 9.75 -8.21 8.92
C ASN A 9 9.89 -7.60 7.52
N LEU A 10 8.78 -7.18 6.89
CA LEU A 10 8.77 -6.65 5.53
C LEU A 10 8.60 -5.14 5.48
N PHE A 11 7.93 -4.57 6.48
CA PHE A 11 7.60 -3.16 6.52
C PHE A 11 8.14 -2.50 7.80
N PRO A 12 8.58 -1.24 7.71
CA PRO A 12 8.95 -0.47 8.89
C PRO A 12 7.80 -0.40 9.90
N LYS A 13 8.11 -0.63 11.18
CA LYS A 13 7.11 -0.64 12.27
C LYS A 13 6.31 0.64 12.39
N TYR A 14 6.91 1.79 12.04
CA TYR A 14 6.23 3.09 12.11
C TYR A 14 5.03 3.20 11.17
N LEU A 15 4.91 2.36 10.13
CA LEU A 15 3.73 2.36 9.24
C LEU A 15 2.47 1.84 9.93
N PHE A 16 2.64 1.12 11.03
CA PHE A 16 1.58 0.44 11.78
C PHE A 16 1.67 0.78 13.27
N TRP A 17 2.12 2.00 13.59
CA TRP A 17 2.41 2.46 14.96
C TRP A 17 1.23 2.34 15.94
N ASP A 18 0.00 2.32 15.42
CA ASP A 18 -1.28 2.24 16.13
C ASP A 18 -1.82 0.81 16.26
N MET A 19 -1.14 -0.22 15.72
CA MET A 19 -1.64 -1.60 15.74
C MET A 19 -0.54 -2.65 15.93
N ASP A 20 -0.96 -3.81 16.43
CA ASP A 20 -0.07 -4.95 16.60
C ASP A 20 0.21 -5.65 15.26
N CYS A 21 1.34 -5.30 14.65
CA CYS A 21 1.79 -5.85 13.36
C CYS A 21 1.87 -7.39 13.34
N SER A 22 2.10 -8.01 14.50
CA SER A 22 2.24 -9.46 14.61
C SER A 22 0.92 -10.21 14.41
N LYS A 23 -0.21 -9.50 14.50
CA LYS A 23 -1.57 -10.05 14.35
C LYS A 23 -2.16 -9.80 12.97
N LEU A 24 -1.48 -9.04 12.12
CA LEU A 24 -1.93 -8.77 10.76
C LEU A 24 -1.70 -10.00 9.87
N ASP A 25 -2.77 -10.41 9.19
CA ASP A 25 -2.72 -11.48 8.20
C ASP A 25 -2.61 -10.89 6.79
N PHE A 26 -1.63 -11.36 6.03
CA PHE A 26 -1.38 -10.86 4.68
C PHE A 26 -2.60 -10.98 3.75
N LYS A 27 -3.45 -12.00 3.90
CA LYS A 27 -4.59 -12.23 3.00
C LYS A 27 -5.85 -11.51 3.44
N ARG A 28 -6.15 -11.52 4.74
CA ARG A 28 -7.36 -10.92 5.31
C ARG A 28 -7.25 -9.39 5.40
N ASP A 29 -6.07 -8.89 5.77
CA ASP A 29 -5.92 -7.49 6.21
C ASP A 29 -5.36 -6.58 5.09
N LYS A 30 -5.53 -6.97 3.81
CA LYS A 30 -5.08 -6.24 2.61
C LYS A 30 -5.50 -4.76 2.59
N ALA A 31 -6.73 -4.49 3.03
CA ALA A 31 -7.31 -3.14 3.08
C ALA A 31 -6.56 -2.19 4.02
N ILE A 32 -5.78 -2.73 4.96
CA ILE A 32 -4.93 -1.97 5.90
C ILE A 32 -3.50 -1.97 5.39
N ILE A 33 -2.97 -3.13 5.01
CA ILE A 33 -1.56 -3.33 4.66
C ILE A 33 -1.17 -2.54 3.41
N ILE A 34 -1.96 -2.65 2.32
CA ILE A 34 -1.64 -2.02 1.04
C ILE A 34 -1.60 -0.48 1.19
N PRO A 35 -2.62 0.18 1.77
CA PRO A 35 -2.57 1.63 1.96
C PRO A 35 -1.45 2.06 2.91
N ARG A 36 -1.22 1.36 4.04
CA ARG A 36 -0.17 1.74 4.99
C ARG A 36 1.24 1.60 4.41
N ALA A 37 1.47 0.57 3.59
CA ALA A 37 2.73 0.42 2.86
C ALA A 37 3.03 1.61 1.93
N LEU A 38 1.99 2.21 1.34
CA LEU A 38 2.13 3.35 0.42
C LEU A 38 1.95 4.72 1.08
N TYR A 39 1.63 4.77 2.38
CA TYR A 39 1.32 6.01 3.10
C TYR A 39 2.53 6.94 3.20
N ALA A 40 3.68 6.39 3.56
CA ALA A 40 4.94 7.15 3.68
C ALA A 40 5.76 7.17 2.37
N THR A 41 5.24 6.60 1.28
CA THR A 41 5.94 6.52 0.01
C THR A 41 6.09 7.89 -0.63
N THR A 42 7.29 8.17 -1.12
CA THR A 42 7.61 9.36 -1.91
C THR A 42 7.89 8.98 -3.35
N SER A 43 8.05 9.97 -4.24
CA SER A 43 8.46 9.69 -5.62
C SER A 43 9.79 8.94 -5.70
N ASP A 44 10.71 9.21 -4.76
CA ASP A 44 12.06 8.61 -4.76
C ASP A 44 12.05 7.17 -4.23
N THR A 45 11.16 6.85 -3.28
CA THR A 45 11.05 5.51 -2.70
C THR A 45 10.04 4.61 -3.40
N PHE A 46 9.20 5.16 -4.27
CA PHE A 46 8.08 4.47 -4.90
C PHE A 46 8.44 3.10 -5.48
N GLU A 47 9.52 3.01 -6.26
CA GLU A 47 9.92 1.75 -6.90
C GLU A 47 10.36 0.67 -5.92
N ALA A 48 10.97 1.04 -4.80
CA ALA A 48 11.33 0.09 -3.76
C ALA A 48 10.09 -0.39 -3.01
N ASP A 49 9.22 0.55 -2.62
CA ASP A 49 8.03 0.30 -1.82
C ASP A 49 7.01 -0.56 -2.59
N ILE A 50 6.74 -0.23 -3.85
CA ILE A 50 5.76 -0.94 -4.68
C ILE A 50 6.19 -2.38 -4.95
N LYS A 51 7.48 -2.65 -5.13
CA LYS A 51 8.02 -4.00 -5.34
C LYS A 51 7.84 -4.91 -4.12
N ILE A 52 7.81 -4.35 -2.91
CA ILE A 52 7.49 -5.14 -1.70
C ILE A 52 6.03 -5.59 -1.77
N LEU A 53 5.12 -4.71 -2.18
CA LEU A 53 3.71 -5.05 -2.36
C LEU A 53 3.47 -6.03 -3.51
N GLU A 54 4.15 -5.88 -4.65
CA GLU A 54 4.04 -6.77 -5.81
C GLU A 54 4.46 -8.22 -5.48
N LYS A 55 5.31 -8.43 -4.46
CA LYS A 55 5.66 -9.78 -3.97
C LYS A 55 4.53 -10.44 -3.17
N LEU A 56 3.59 -9.65 -2.66
CA LEU A 56 2.54 -10.08 -1.74
C LEU A 56 1.15 -10.07 -2.38
N TYR A 57 0.91 -9.15 -3.30
CA TYR A 57 -0.41 -8.81 -3.83
C TYR A 57 -0.37 -8.62 -5.34
N SER A 58 -1.48 -8.97 -5.98
CA SER A 58 -1.63 -8.70 -7.40
C SER A 58 -1.85 -7.20 -7.66
N PRO A 59 -1.54 -6.70 -8.86
CA PRO A 59 -1.83 -5.33 -9.26
C PRO A 59 -3.30 -4.94 -9.02
N GLU A 60 -4.24 -5.84 -9.28
CA GLU A 60 -5.68 -5.61 -9.13
C GLU A 60 -6.06 -5.38 -7.67
N ASP A 61 -5.51 -6.16 -6.74
CA ASP A 61 -5.71 -5.96 -5.30
C ASP A 61 -5.13 -4.61 -4.86
N ILE A 62 -3.90 -4.28 -5.31
CA ILE A 62 -3.24 -3.02 -4.96
C ILE A 62 -4.10 -1.84 -5.40
N VAL A 63 -4.52 -1.82 -6.66
CA VAL A 63 -5.38 -0.75 -7.21
C VAL A 63 -6.73 -0.70 -6.48
N LYS A 64 -7.38 -1.84 -6.24
CA LYS A 64 -8.68 -1.93 -5.56
C LYS A 64 -8.64 -1.33 -4.15
N TYR A 65 -7.66 -1.73 -3.35
CA TYR A 65 -7.56 -1.26 -1.97
C TYR A 65 -7.03 0.18 -1.88
N LEU A 66 -6.18 0.60 -2.81
CA LEU A 66 -5.75 2.00 -2.89
C LEU A 66 -6.89 2.95 -3.31
N LYS A 67 -7.80 2.50 -4.19
CA LYS A 67 -8.99 3.27 -4.58
C LYS A 67 -10.06 3.35 -3.49
N SER A 68 -10.14 2.38 -2.58
CA SER A 68 -11.18 2.34 -1.54
C SER A 68 -10.72 2.80 -0.16
N THR A 69 -9.41 2.99 0.05
CA THR A 69 -8.85 3.37 1.35
C THR A 69 -9.29 4.76 1.82
N LYS A 70 -9.40 4.91 3.14
CA LYS A 70 -9.57 6.20 3.83
C LYS A 70 -8.25 6.84 4.25
N GLU A 71 -7.14 6.11 4.10
CA GLU A 71 -5.80 6.64 4.40
C GLU A 71 -5.45 7.81 3.47
N ASN A 72 -4.73 8.80 4.01
CA ASN A 72 -4.35 10.01 3.27
C ASN A 72 -3.16 9.78 2.34
N ILE A 73 -3.35 8.94 1.33
CA ILE A 73 -2.31 8.64 0.34
C ILE A 73 -2.18 9.81 -0.64
N SER A 74 -0.95 10.26 -0.85
CA SER A 74 -0.64 11.32 -1.82
C SER A 74 -1.15 10.97 -3.22
N ASN A 75 -1.83 11.93 -3.87
CA ASN A 75 -2.27 11.77 -5.26
C ASN A 75 -1.10 11.48 -6.21
N LYS A 76 0.13 11.95 -5.90
CA LYS A 76 1.31 11.60 -6.71
C LYS A 76 1.57 10.10 -6.68
N VAL A 77 1.43 9.46 -5.52
CA VAL A 77 1.57 8.00 -5.38
C VAL A 77 0.45 7.27 -6.13
N CYS A 78 -0.80 7.73 -6.01
CA CYS A 78 -1.92 7.14 -6.78
C CYS A 78 -1.66 7.20 -8.30
N LEU A 79 -1.17 8.33 -8.80
CA LEU A 79 -0.80 8.48 -10.22
C LEU A 79 0.39 7.57 -10.61
N SER A 80 1.40 7.43 -9.75
CA SER A 80 2.51 6.49 -9.99
C SER A 80 2.02 5.04 -10.08
N VAL A 81 1.08 4.63 -9.22
CA VAL A 81 0.44 3.31 -9.27
C VAL A 81 -0.35 3.12 -10.56
N SER A 82 -1.17 4.11 -10.95
CA SER A 82 -1.90 4.05 -12.22
C SER A 82 -0.98 3.86 -13.41
N LYS A 83 0.12 4.62 -13.45
CA LYS A 83 1.15 4.51 -14.50
C LYS A 83 1.85 3.15 -14.47
N ARG A 84 2.24 2.66 -13.29
CA ARG A 84 2.94 1.38 -13.09
C ARG A 84 2.14 0.20 -13.65
N TYR A 85 0.82 0.21 -13.47
CA TYR A 85 -0.07 -0.88 -13.89
C TYR A 85 -0.88 -0.60 -15.16
N ASN A 86 -0.61 0.53 -15.83
CA ASN A 86 -1.34 0.95 -17.03
C ASN A 86 -2.88 0.93 -16.85
N VAL A 87 -3.35 1.46 -15.72
CA VAL A 87 -4.78 1.64 -15.43
C VAL A 87 -5.15 3.11 -15.46
N GLU A 88 -6.45 3.42 -15.55
CA GLU A 88 -6.92 4.80 -15.53
C GLU A 88 -6.36 5.58 -14.32
N PRO A 89 -5.85 6.81 -14.53
CA PRO A 89 -5.41 7.69 -13.46
C PRO A 89 -6.49 7.88 -12.42
N PHE A 90 -6.14 7.80 -11.14
CA PHE A 90 -7.05 8.11 -10.04
C PHE A 90 -6.37 8.94 -8.97
N GLN A 91 -7.20 9.70 -8.25
CA GLN A 91 -6.82 10.54 -7.12
C GLN A 91 -7.77 10.23 -5.96
N ARG A 92 -7.32 10.42 -4.72
CA ARG A 92 -8.16 10.20 -3.53
C ARG A 92 -8.67 11.52 -2.96
N PHE A 93 -7.84 12.55 -2.97
CA PHE A 93 -8.17 13.85 -2.39
C PHE A 93 -8.20 14.89 -3.50
N VAL A 94 -9.40 15.23 -3.94
CA VAL A 94 -9.63 16.36 -4.85
C VAL A 94 -10.42 17.38 -4.07
N LEU A 95 -9.92 18.62 -4.00
CA LEU A 95 -10.74 19.74 -3.56
C LEU A 95 -11.81 19.96 -4.64
N SER A 96 -13.03 19.54 -4.36
CA SER A 96 -14.20 19.97 -5.14
C SER A 96 -14.39 21.47 -4.90
N LEU A 97 -14.20 22.26 -5.96
CA LEU A 97 -14.55 23.68 -6.03
C LEU A 97 -16.07 23.86 -6.09
#